data_AF-A0A8C3Y5Y5-F1
#
_entry.id   AF-A0A8C3Y5Y5-F1
#
_cell.length_a   1.000
_cell.length_b   1.000
_cell.length_c   1.000
_cell.angle_alpha   90.00
_cell.angle_beta   90.00
_cell.angle_gamma   90.00
#
_symmetry.space_group_name_H-M   'P 1'
#
loop_
_entity.id
_entity.type
_entity.pdbx_description
1 polymer ?
#
loop_
_entity_poly.entity_id
_entity_poly.type
_entity_poly.pdbx_seq_one_letter_code
_entity_poly.pdbx_strand_id
1 'polypeptide(L)'
;MIHQVAIKSLPQEWLWCETWCDDKSKKKAKTIDLCNNPQTKEPKLKAAARIVPEWVDYDSEIRNLIQQIEREKKNLTSLFQKGLKHDEL
;
A
#
# COMPACT_ATOMS: atom_id res chain seq x y z
N MET A 1 -31.15 -18.25 11.35
CA MET A 1 -31.10 -17.53 12.63
C MET A 1 -29.99 -16.50 12.53
N ILE A 2 -30.32 -15.21 12.61
CA ILE A 2 -29.31 -14.15 12.69
C ILE A 2 -28.86 -14.13 14.15
N HIS A 3 -27.59 -14.47 14.40
CA HIS A 3 -27.01 -14.37 15.73
C HIS A 3 -26.91 -12.89 16.10
N GLN A 4 -27.55 -12.46 17.20
CA GLN A 4 -27.41 -11.10 17.71
C GLN A 4 -26.07 -10.98 18.43
N VAL A 5 -25.05 -10.57 17.67
CA VAL A 5 -23.75 -10.18 18.20
C VAL A 5 -23.76 -8.67 18.39
N ALA A 6 -23.31 -8.19 19.55
CA ALA A 6 -23.22 -6.76 19.82
C ALA A 6 -22.16 -6.10 18.92
N ILE A 7 -22.50 -4.97 18.30
CA ILE A 7 -21.59 -4.17 17.47
C ILE A 7 -21.48 -2.78 18.07
N LYS A 8 -20.24 -2.34 18.34
CA LYS A 8 -19.97 -0.98 18.81
C LYS A 8 -19.65 -0.07 17.61
N SER A 9 -20.47 0.94 17.39
CA SER A 9 -20.19 1.98 16.39
C SER A 9 -19.05 2.89 16.86
N LEU A 10 -18.04 3.06 16.02
CA LEU A 10 -16.97 4.05 16.22
C LEU A 10 -17.39 5.43 15.67
N PRO A 11 -16.78 6.52 16.15
CA PRO A 11 -16.97 7.85 15.55
C PRO A 11 -16.63 7.89 14.06
N GLN A 12 -17.35 8.72 13.29
CA GLN A 12 -17.22 8.80 11.82
C GLN A 12 -15.79 9.09 11.32
N GLU A 13 -15.01 9.87 12.08
CA GLU A 13 -13.61 10.20 11.76
C GLU A 13 -12.70 8.98 11.62
N TRP A 14 -13.11 7.80 12.10
CA TRP A 14 -12.33 6.58 11.97
C TRP A 14 -12.32 6.00 10.55
N LEU A 15 -13.30 6.33 9.71
CA LEU A 15 -13.39 5.81 8.35
C LEU A 15 -13.92 6.87 7.39
N TRP A 16 -13.09 7.24 6.41
CA TRP A 16 -13.47 8.15 5.33
C TRP A 16 -13.34 7.46 3.98
N CYS A 17 -14.24 7.77 3.04
CA CYS A 17 -14.12 7.33 1.65
C CYS A 17 -14.71 8.38 0.69
N GLU A 18 -14.09 8.56 -0.47
CA GLU A 18 -14.41 9.67 -1.39
C GLU A 18 -15.84 9.60 -1.95
N THR A 19 -16.39 8.40 -2.13
CA THR A 19 -17.72 8.22 -2.72
C THR A 19 -18.85 8.66 -1.77
N TRP A 20 -18.67 8.49 -0.46
CA TRP A 20 -19.77 8.62 0.51
C TRP A 20 -19.53 9.69 1.59
N CYS A 21 -18.34 10.26 1.68
CA CYS A 21 -18.00 11.26 2.68
C CYS A 21 -17.65 12.59 2.02
N ASP A 22 -18.07 13.70 2.64
CA ASP A 22 -17.72 15.03 2.16
C ASP A 22 -16.21 15.29 2.21
N ASP A 23 -15.66 16.01 1.23
CA ASP A 23 -14.23 16.37 1.18
C ASP A 23 -13.75 17.12 2.42
N LYS A 24 -14.61 17.95 3.03
CA LYS A 24 -14.28 18.69 4.26
C LYS A 24 -13.99 17.76 5.43
N SER A 25 -14.64 16.59 5.47
CA SER A 25 -14.47 15.61 6.55
C SER A 25 -13.15 14.85 6.47
N LYS A 26 -12.52 14.81 5.28
CA LYS A 26 -11.21 14.17 5.05
C LYS A 26 -10.12 14.72 5.97
N LYS A 27 -10.18 16.01 6.30
CA LYS A 27 -9.20 16.67 7.21
C LYS A 27 -9.19 16.09 8.62
N LYS A 28 -10.26 15.42 9.04
CA LYS A 28 -10.40 14.76 10.35
C LYS A 28 -10.25 13.24 10.25
N ALA A 29 -10.13 12.71 9.04
CA ALA A 29 -10.08 11.28 8.82
C ALA A 29 -8.82 10.67 9.44
N LYS A 30 -9.00 9.60 10.21
CA LYS A 30 -7.93 8.79 10.79
C LYS A 30 -7.51 7.68 9.84
N THR A 31 -8.45 7.19 9.03
CA THR A 31 -8.19 6.22 7.97
C THR A 31 -9.02 6.55 6.74
N ILE A 32 -8.50 6.18 5.57
CA ILE A 32 -9.11 6.41 4.26
C ILE A 32 -9.28 5.04 3.59
N ASP A 33 -10.51 4.65 3.30
CA ASP A 33 -10.80 3.51 2.43
C ASP A 33 -10.91 3.99 0.98
N LEU A 34 -10.18 3.32 0.08
CA LEU A 34 -10.29 3.51 -1.36
C LEU A 34 -11.47 2.68 -1.87
N CYS A 35 -12.67 3.08 -1.44
CA CYS A 35 -13.91 2.42 -1.78
C CYS A 35 -14.16 2.48 -3.30
N ASN A 36 -14.91 1.51 -3.82
CA ASN A 36 -15.28 1.53 -5.22
C ASN A 36 -16.27 2.68 -5.51
N ASN A 37 -16.11 3.33 -6.65
CA ASN A 37 -17.07 4.33 -7.13
C ASN A 37 -18.09 3.63 -8.05
N PRO A 38 -19.41 3.69 -7.78
CA PRO A 38 -20.42 3.08 -8.65
C PRO A 38 -20.60 3.82 -9.98
N GLN A 39 -20.20 5.09 -10.07
CA GLN A 39 -20.33 5.92 -11.26
C GLN A 39 -19.09 5.84 -12.18
N THR A 40 -17.93 5.47 -11.65
CA THR A 40 -16.67 5.45 -12.41
C THR A 40 -15.87 4.18 -12.17
N LYS A 41 -15.10 3.75 -13.17
CA LYS A 41 -14.22 2.58 -13.07
C LYS A 41 -12.75 2.98 -12.87
N GLU A 42 -12.51 4.03 -12.09
CA GLU A 42 -11.14 4.43 -11.79
C GLU A 42 -10.39 3.29 -11.07
N PRO A 43 -9.21 2.85 -11.56
CA PRO A 43 -8.43 1.83 -10.88
C PRO A 43 -7.92 2.33 -9.52
N LYS A 44 -7.89 1.43 -8.52
CA LYS A 44 -7.46 1.76 -7.14
C LYS A 44 -6.09 2.42 -7.06
N LEU A 45 -5.11 2.00 -7.87
CA LEU A 45 -3.77 2.60 -7.88
C LEU A 45 -3.79 4.08 -8.32
N LYS A 46 -4.64 4.42 -9.29
CA LYS A 46 -4.81 5.80 -9.75
C LYS A 46 -5.53 6.64 -8.69
N ALA A 47 -6.57 6.07 -8.08
CA ALA A 47 -7.29 6.70 -6.99
C ALA A 47 -6.37 6.93 -5.77
N ALA A 48 -5.51 5.98 -5.42
CA ALA A 48 -4.57 6.09 -4.30
C ALA A 48 -3.66 7.32 -4.45
N ALA A 49 -2.98 7.45 -5.60
CA ALA A 49 -2.08 8.57 -5.87
C ALA A 49 -2.80 9.94 -5.92
N ARG A 50 -4.09 9.97 -6.31
CA ARG A 50 -4.89 11.20 -6.38
C ARG A 50 -5.49 11.59 -5.02
N ILE A 51 -6.01 10.61 -4.29
CA ILE A 51 -6.74 10.80 -3.02
C ILE A 51 -5.76 10.96 -1.86
N VAL A 52 -4.64 10.24 -1.85
CA VAL A 52 -3.69 10.22 -0.74
C VAL A 52 -2.33 10.65 -1.28
N PRO A 53 -1.99 11.97 -1.25
CA PRO A 53 -0.76 12.48 -1.85
C PRO A 53 0.51 11.78 -1.34
N GLU A 54 0.55 11.44 -0.05
CA GLU A 54 1.67 10.74 0.59
C GLU A 54 1.83 9.27 0.13
N TRP A 55 0.83 8.71 -0.57
CA TRP A 55 0.90 7.34 -1.07
C TRP A 55 2.06 7.15 -2.06
N VAL A 56 2.36 8.16 -2.86
CA VAL A 56 3.46 8.11 -3.83
C VAL A 56 4.81 8.00 -3.13
N ASP A 57 4.97 8.67 -2.00
CA ASP A 57 6.21 8.63 -1.21
C ASP A 57 6.41 7.24 -0.60
N TYR A 58 5.35 6.66 -0.02
CA TYR A 58 5.41 5.30 0.51
C TYR A 58 5.69 4.25 -0.57
N ASP A 59 5.05 4.35 -1.74
CA ASP A 59 5.32 3.44 -2.88
C ASP A 59 6.79 3.56 -3.33
N SER A 60 7.32 4.79 -3.37
CA SER A 60 8.72 5.06 -3.73
C SER A 60 9.70 4.46 -2.71
N GLU A 61 9.44 4.63 -1.41
CA GLU A 61 10.26 4.06 -0.34
C GLU A 61 10.35 2.54 -0.45
N ILE A 62 9.20 1.87 -0.63
CA ILE A 62 9.15 0.42 -0.77
C ILE A 62 9.86 -0.04 -2.05
N ARG A 63 9.69 0.66 -3.18
CA ARG A 63 10.41 0.33 -4.41
C ARG A 63 11.93 0.43 -4.25
N ASN A 64 12.41 1.44 -3.54
CA ASN A 64 13.84 1.62 -3.28
C ASN A 64 14.37 0.48 -2.41
N LEU A 65 13.64 0.09 -1.36
CA LEU A 65 14.00 -1.04 -0.52
C LEU A 65 14.05 -2.36 -1.32
N ILE A 66 13.04 -2.61 -2.16
CA ILE A 66 13.00 -3.80 -3.02
C ILE A 66 14.22 -3.84 -3.95
N GLN A 67 14.55 -2.72 -4.59
CA GLN A 67 15.72 -2.63 -5.47
C GLN A 67 17.03 -2.88 -4.72
N GLN A 68 17.16 -2.39 -3.48
CA GLN A 68 18.33 -2.64 -2.66
C GLN A 68 18.49 -4.15 -2.37
N ILE A 69 17.42 -4.80 -1.91
CA ILE A 69 17.42 -6.23 -1.61
C ILE A 69 17.75 -7.07 -2.85
N GLU A 70 17.23 -6.69 -4.02
CA GLU A 70 17.54 -7.37 -5.28
C GLU A 70 19.01 -7.23 -5.69
N ARG A 71 19.62 -6.05 -5.47
CA ARG A 71 21.04 -5.83 -5.74
C ARG A 71 21.92 -6.67 -4.80
N GLU A 72 21.59 -6.70 -3.51
CA GLU A 72 22.30 -7.51 -2.51
C GLU A 72 22.24 -9.00 -2.84
N LYS A 73 21.06 -9.51 -3.22
CA LYS A 73 20.89 -10.91 -3.68
C LYS A 73 21.74 -11.21 -4.91
N LYS A 74 21.76 -10.32 -5.91
CA LYS A 74 22.59 -10.50 -7.12
C LYS A 74 24.08 -10.54 -6.79
N ASN A 75 24.53 -9.67 -5.88
CA ASN A 75 25.92 -9.65 -5.43
C ASN A 75 26.32 -10.94 -4.72
N LEU A 76 25.47 -11.46 -3.83
CA LEU A 76 25.68 -12.75 -3.16
C LEU A 76 25.78 -13.91 -4.15
N THR A 77 24.86 -13.98 -5.12
CA THR A 77 24.91 -15.01 -6.17
C THR A 77 26.18 -14.91 -7.01
N SER A 78 26.61 -13.69 -7.35
CA SER A 78 27.84 -13.48 -8.11
C SER A 78 29.09 -13.88 -7.32
N LEU A 79 29.13 -13.60 -6.01
CA LEU A 79 30.23 -14.02 -5.13
C LEU A 79 30.29 -15.54 -5.00
N PHE A 80 29.14 -16.21 -4.84
CA PHE A 80 29.07 -17.67 -4.79
C PHE A 80 29.57 -18.31 -6.09
N GLN A 81 29.17 -17.77 -7.24
CA GLN A 81 29.63 -18.23 -8.55
C GLN A 81 31.13 -18.00 -8.76
N LYS A 82 31.70 -16.93 -8.21
CA LYS A 82 33.15 -16.68 -8.28
C LYS A 82 33.94 -17.61 -7.36
N GLY A 83 33.44 -17.89 -6.15
CA GLY A 83 34.06 -18.85 -5.22
C GLY A 83 34.12 -20.25 -5.81
N LEU A 84 33.00 -20.74 -6.35
CA LEU A 84 32.92 -22.05 -7.01
C LEU A 84 33.90 -22.19 -8.19
N LYS A 85 34.13 -21.13 -8.96
CA LYS A 85 35.07 -21.15 -10.09
C LYS A 85 36.55 -21.08 -9.68
N HIS A 86 36.85 -20.60 -8.47
CA HIS A 86 38.22 -20.46 -7.98
C HIS A 86 38.73 -21.77 -7.35
N ASP A 87 37.83 -22.66 -6.94
CA ASP A 87 38.16 -23.97 -6.35
C ASP A 87 38.28 -25.11 -7.38
N GLU A 88 38.02 -24.83 -8.68
CA GLU A 88 38.11 -25.80 -9.79
C GLU A 88 39.46 -25.74 -10.57
N LEU A 89 40.49 -25.05 -10.05
CA LEU A 89 41.83 -24.91 -10.66
C LEU A 89 42.95 -25.41 -9.74
#